data_AF-A0A847ATB2-F1
#
_entry.id   AF-A0A847ATB2-F1
#
_cell.length_a   1.000
_cell.length_b   1.000
_cell.length_c   1.000
_cell.angle_alpha   90.00
_cell.angle_beta   90.00
_cell.angle_gamma   90.00
#
_symmetry.space_group_name_H-M   'P 1'
#
loop_
_entity.id
_entity.type
_entity.pdbx_description
1 polymer ?
#
loop_
_entity_poly.entity_id
_entity_poly.type
_entity_poly.pdbx_seq_one_letter_code
_entity_poly.pdbx_strand_id
1 'polypeptide(L)'
;KEATDYLEKFELGMAAQRVYDFIWNEYCDWYIEMVKPRLYGQDSADKDTARFVLIKVLKDMLKLLHPFMPFITEEIWSYLPNTSERLVKANWPKYLDEENFEEAETNIEFIMEAIRSIRNIRAEMNVLPSKKARAIFIPSKSEVKLFIESGAKYFATLANITEVKIVNDKVEIGEDTASSVIDGTEIYLPLADLIDFEKEIERLEKEKSRLEGELKRVKGKLNNEKFISKAPESVVNEEKEKLQKYQLMMEKVVERLEQMKEK
;
A
#
# COMPACT_ATOMS: atom_id res chain seq x y z
N LYS A 1 -21.24 4.00 16.62
CA LYS A 1 -21.77 3.08 17.65
C LYS A 1 -20.70 2.76 18.69
N GLU A 2 -19.64 2.03 18.32
CA GLU A 2 -18.57 1.62 19.24
C GLU A 2 -17.97 2.74 20.09
N ALA A 3 -17.61 3.89 19.50
CA ALA A 3 -17.08 5.02 20.26
C ALA A 3 -18.04 5.51 21.37
N THR A 4 -19.35 5.49 21.11
CA THR A 4 -20.37 5.82 22.12
C THR A 4 -20.42 4.75 23.21
N ASP A 5 -20.41 3.48 22.85
CA ASP A 5 -20.44 2.37 23.80
C ASP A 5 -19.23 2.39 24.75
N TYR A 6 -18.04 2.74 24.25
CA TYR A 6 -16.83 2.93 25.06
C TYR A 6 -16.95 4.13 26.01
N LEU A 7 -17.49 5.26 25.54
CA LEU A 7 -17.69 6.45 26.37
C LEU A 7 -18.70 6.20 27.51
N GLU A 8 -19.80 5.49 27.23
CA GLU A 8 -20.81 5.11 28.24
C GLU A 8 -20.22 4.19 29.33
N LYS A 9 -19.18 3.43 29.00
CA LYS A 9 -18.43 2.58 29.95
C LYS A 9 -17.26 3.31 30.61
N PHE A 10 -17.07 4.60 30.34
CA PHE A 10 -15.92 5.40 30.79
C PHE A 10 -14.56 4.91 30.27
N GLU A 11 -14.54 4.14 29.18
CA GLU A 11 -13.34 3.62 28.52
C GLU A 11 -12.78 4.66 27.51
N LEU A 12 -12.41 5.84 28.01
CA LEU A 12 -12.03 6.99 27.18
C LEU A 12 -10.88 6.70 26.20
N GLY A 13 -9.90 5.90 26.63
CA GLY A 13 -8.77 5.50 25.78
C GLY A 13 -9.20 4.64 24.58
N MET A 14 -10.13 3.71 24.79
CA MET A 14 -10.67 2.86 23.73
C MET A 14 -11.52 3.67 22.75
N ALA A 15 -12.33 4.59 23.27
CA ALA A 15 -13.11 5.52 22.44
C ALA A 15 -12.18 6.39 21.56
N ALA A 16 -11.14 6.99 22.14
CA ALA A 16 -10.18 7.81 21.40
C ALA A 16 -9.45 7.01 20.33
N GLN A 17 -9.00 5.80 20.66
CA GLN A 17 -8.33 4.91 19.70
C GLN A 17 -9.26 4.54 18.54
N ARG A 18 -10.51 4.16 18.82
CA ARG A 18 -11.47 3.79 17.77
C ARG A 18 -11.76 4.94 16.82
N VAL A 19 -11.93 6.16 17.35
CA VAL A 19 -12.12 7.37 16.53
C VAL A 19 -10.87 7.65 15.69
N TYR A 20 -9.68 7.50 16.27
CA TYR A 20 -8.42 7.65 15.55
C TYR A 20 -8.30 6.64 14.39
N ASP A 21 -8.56 5.36 14.65
CA ASP A 21 -8.45 4.30 13.65
C ASP A 21 -9.40 4.54 12.48
N PHE A 22 -10.63 4.98 12.75
CA PHE A 22 -11.58 5.35 11.70
C PHE A 22 -11.08 6.55 10.87
N ILE A 23 -10.69 7.65 11.53
CA ILE A 23 -10.25 8.86 10.84
C ILE A 23 -9.02 8.59 9.98
N TRP A 24 -8.01 7.90 10.54
CA TRP A 24 -6.73 7.72 9.88
C TRP A 24 -6.78 6.57 8.88
N ASN A 25 -7.14 5.37 9.34
CA ASN A 25 -6.96 4.14 8.57
C ASN A 25 -8.12 3.87 7.60
N GLU A 26 -9.30 4.46 7.78
CA GLU A 26 -10.45 4.26 6.88
C GLU A 26 -10.71 5.53 6.06
N TYR A 27 -10.93 6.67 6.73
CA TYR A 27 -11.31 7.89 6.04
C TYR A 27 -10.15 8.52 5.26
N CYS A 28 -9.01 8.81 5.91
CA CYS A 28 -7.88 9.47 5.27
C CYS A 28 -7.14 8.56 4.27
N ASP A 29 -6.76 7.36 4.70
CA ASP A 29 -5.96 6.44 3.87
C ASP A 29 -6.70 5.90 2.65
N TRP A 30 -8.02 5.70 2.76
CA TRP A 30 -8.81 5.06 1.70
C TRP A 30 -9.89 5.97 1.14
N TYR A 31 -10.84 6.44 1.95
CA TYR A 31 -12.00 7.15 1.42
C TYR A 31 -11.62 8.43 0.66
N ILE A 32 -10.71 9.24 1.21
CA ILE A 32 -10.18 10.44 0.54
C ILE A 32 -9.50 10.10 -0.79
N GLU A 33 -8.71 9.03 -0.83
CA GLU A 33 -8.03 8.62 -2.06
C GLU A 33 -9.01 8.08 -3.11
N MET A 34 -10.00 7.29 -2.69
CA MET A 34 -11.04 6.71 -3.54
C MET A 34 -11.99 7.76 -4.13
N VAL A 35 -12.23 8.86 -3.42
CA VAL A 35 -13.19 9.89 -3.85
C VAL A 35 -12.57 10.96 -4.76
N LYS A 36 -11.25 11.13 -4.77
CA LYS A 36 -10.54 12.11 -5.63
C LYS A 36 -10.99 12.08 -7.10
N PRO A 37 -11.10 10.92 -7.78
CA PRO A 37 -11.56 10.88 -9.17
C PRO A 37 -12.97 11.45 -9.36
N ARG A 38 -13.85 11.28 -8.38
CA ARG A 38 -15.22 11.84 -8.38
C ARG A 38 -15.20 13.35 -8.19
N LEU A 39 -14.35 13.86 -7.30
CA LEU A 39 -14.20 15.29 -7.05
C LEU A 39 -13.62 16.08 -8.23
N TYR A 40 -12.65 15.48 -8.93
CA TYR A 40 -12.00 16.07 -10.11
C TYR A 40 -12.65 15.66 -11.43
N GLY A 41 -13.70 14.84 -11.37
CA GLY A 41 -14.50 14.44 -12.52
C GLY A 41 -15.30 15.58 -13.14
N GLN A 42 -15.87 15.30 -14.31
CA GLN A 42 -16.69 16.27 -15.07
C GLN A 42 -18.19 16.15 -14.75
N ASP A 43 -18.64 15.04 -14.14
CA ASP A 43 -20.04 14.86 -13.74
C ASP A 43 -20.33 15.69 -12.48
N SER A 44 -21.16 16.72 -12.64
CA SER A 44 -21.54 17.62 -11.54
C SER A 44 -22.34 16.91 -10.45
N ALA A 45 -23.23 15.98 -10.81
CA ALA A 45 -24.09 15.31 -9.84
C ALA A 45 -23.30 14.33 -8.97
N ASP A 46 -22.39 13.57 -9.59
CA ASP A 46 -21.50 12.67 -8.86
C ASP A 46 -20.57 13.43 -7.91
N LYS A 47 -20.02 14.56 -8.38
CA LYS A 47 -19.16 15.44 -7.61
C LYS A 47 -19.86 16.05 -6.39
N ASP A 48 -21.10 16.50 -6.55
CA ASP A 48 -21.87 17.06 -5.44
C ASP A 48 -22.27 15.99 -4.43
N THR A 49 -22.59 14.77 -4.89
CA THR A 49 -22.80 13.61 -4.00
C THR A 49 -21.55 13.30 -3.19
N ALA A 50 -20.39 13.22 -3.83
CA ALA A 50 -19.11 12.99 -3.17
C ALA A 50 -18.79 14.07 -2.11
N ARG A 51 -18.97 15.35 -2.45
CA ARG A 51 -18.78 16.47 -1.50
C ARG A 51 -19.73 16.40 -0.31
N PHE A 52 -20.99 16.06 -0.56
CA PHE A 52 -21.98 15.93 0.50
C PHE A 52 -21.55 14.87 1.51
N VAL A 53 -21.19 13.67 1.04
CA VAL A 53 -20.78 12.56 1.93
C VAL A 53 -19.50 12.92 2.68
N LEU A 54 -18.50 13.51 2.02
CA LEU A 54 -17.27 13.99 2.67
C LEU A 54 -17.55 14.95 3.82
N ILE A 55 -18.40 15.97 3.58
CA ILE A 55 -18.72 16.97 4.59
C ILE A 55 -19.55 16.36 5.72
N LYS A 56 -20.51 15.48 5.39
CA LYS A 56 -21.34 14.78 6.38
C LYS A 56 -20.46 13.97 7.33
N VAL A 57 -19.61 13.09 6.79
CA VAL A 57 -18.74 12.23 7.59
C VAL A 57 -17.72 13.06 8.38
N LEU A 58 -17.14 14.10 7.78
CA LEU A 58 -16.24 15.02 8.49
C LEU A 58 -16.91 15.68 9.70
N LYS A 59 -18.15 16.15 9.56
CA LYS A 59 -18.89 16.72 10.70
C LYS A 59 -19.07 15.72 11.83
N ASP A 60 -19.39 14.47 11.52
CA ASP A 60 -19.60 13.46 12.55
C ASP A 60 -18.29 13.01 13.20
N MET A 61 -17.20 12.89 12.42
CA MET A 61 -15.86 12.67 12.97
C MET A 61 -15.43 13.79 13.93
N LEU A 62 -15.67 15.06 13.58
CA LEU A 62 -15.34 16.19 14.45
C LEU A 62 -16.10 16.14 15.77
N LYS A 63 -17.40 15.81 15.75
CA LYS A 63 -18.20 15.63 16.97
C LYS A 63 -17.66 14.50 17.84
N LEU A 64 -17.31 13.35 17.25
CA LEU A 64 -16.74 12.22 17.97
C LEU A 64 -15.37 12.53 18.58
N LEU A 65 -14.57 13.35 17.89
CA LEU A 65 -13.21 13.72 18.31
C LEU A 65 -13.19 14.89 19.31
N HIS A 66 -14.23 15.72 19.34
CA HIS A 66 -14.30 16.93 20.16
C HIS A 66 -14.03 16.72 21.66
N PRO A 67 -14.51 15.64 22.32
CA PRO A 67 -14.19 15.38 23.73
C PRO A 67 -12.69 15.23 24.02
N PHE A 68 -11.89 14.87 23.01
CA PHE A 68 -10.45 14.64 23.13
C PHE A 68 -9.61 15.81 22.61
N MET A 69 -10.08 16.48 21.56
CA MET A 69 -9.33 17.54 20.86
C MET A 69 -10.22 18.78 20.61
N PRO A 70 -10.69 19.47 21.67
CA PRO A 70 -11.77 20.44 21.55
C PRO A 70 -11.41 21.67 20.72
N PHE A 71 -10.19 22.19 20.84
CA PHE A 71 -9.82 23.45 20.17
C PHE A 71 -9.72 23.31 18.66
N ILE A 72 -9.00 22.29 18.17
CA ILE A 72 -8.80 22.10 16.73
C ILE A 72 -10.08 21.62 16.04
N THR A 73 -10.90 20.80 16.72
CA THR A 73 -12.18 20.37 16.15
C THR A 73 -13.16 21.55 16.05
N GLU A 74 -13.18 22.46 17.02
CA GLU A 74 -13.98 23.70 16.98
C GLU A 74 -13.52 24.63 15.86
N GLU A 75 -12.19 24.78 15.69
CA GLU A 75 -11.62 25.59 14.61
C GLU A 75 -12.05 25.04 13.24
N ILE A 76 -11.83 23.75 12.97
CA ILE A 76 -12.21 23.13 11.68
C ILE A 76 -13.72 23.24 11.45
N TRP A 77 -14.54 23.00 12.49
CA TRP A 77 -16.00 23.09 12.42
C TRP A 77 -16.50 24.47 11.96
N SER A 78 -15.80 25.54 12.36
CA SER A 78 -16.15 26.92 12.00
C SER A 78 -16.02 27.21 10.49
N TYR A 79 -15.21 26.42 9.77
CA TYR A 79 -15.04 26.52 8.31
C TYR A 79 -16.02 25.66 7.51
N LEU A 80 -16.78 24.78 8.16
CA LEU A 80 -17.72 23.90 7.47
C LEU A 80 -19.02 24.63 7.10
N PRO A 81 -19.71 24.24 6.01
CA PRO A 81 -20.98 24.85 5.66
C PRO A 81 -22.06 24.47 6.67
N ASN A 82 -23.03 25.36 6.91
CA ASN A 82 -24.19 25.11 7.79
C ASN A 82 -23.79 24.71 9.23
N THR A 83 -22.83 25.42 9.82
CA THR A 83 -22.38 25.26 11.22
C THR A 83 -22.44 26.60 11.96
N SER A 84 -23.65 27.17 12.11
CA SER A 84 -23.86 28.45 12.80
C SER A 84 -23.67 28.37 14.32
N GLU A 85 -23.70 27.16 14.89
CA GLU A 85 -23.50 26.93 16.32
C GLU A 85 -22.13 26.29 16.59
N ARG A 86 -21.59 26.58 17.78
CA ARG A 86 -20.33 25.98 18.27
C ARG A 86 -20.44 24.47 18.37
N LEU A 87 -19.38 23.75 18.03
CA LEU A 87 -19.32 22.29 18.04
C LEU A 87 -19.61 21.72 19.43
N VAL A 88 -19.14 22.39 20.50
CA VAL A 88 -19.43 22.00 21.89
C VAL A 88 -20.94 21.92 22.21
N LYS A 89 -21.81 22.59 21.44
CA LYS A 89 -23.27 22.55 21.59
C LYS A 89 -23.96 21.62 20.58
N ALA A 90 -23.22 21.06 19.64
CA ALA A 90 -23.79 20.20 18.61
C ALA A 90 -24.30 18.89 19.22
N ASN A 91 -25.36 18.34 18.62
CA ASN A 91 -25.87 17.03 19.01
C ASN A 91 -24.84 15.94 18.71
N TRP A 92 -24.70 15.01 19.67
CA TRP A 92 -23.90 13.81 19.50
C TRP A 92 -24.40 12.97 18.29
N PRO A 93 -23.50 12.41 17.46
CA PRO A 93 -23.89 11.54 16.35
C PRO A 93 -24.69 10.33 16.83
N LYS A 94 -25.74 9.98 16.09
CA LYS A 94 -26.56 8.80 16.36
C LYS A 94 -26.29 7.74 15.31
N TYR A 95 -26.14 6.50 15.75
CA TYR A 95 -26.11 5.36 14.84
C TYR A 95 -27.50 5.14 14.23
N LEU A 96 -27.52 4.86 12.94
CA LEU A 96 -28.73 4.61 12.15
C LEU A 96 -28.53 3.30 11.39
N ASP A 97 -29.38 2.30 11.62
CA ASP A 97 -29.29 1.00 10.95
C ASP A 97 -29.43 1.13 9.43
N GLU A 98 -30.20 2.12 8.96
CA GLU A 98 -30.38 2.43 7.54
C GLU A 98 -29.11 2.96 6.84
N GLU A 99 -28.11 3.40 7.60
CA GLU A 99 -26.81 3.84 7.08
C GLU A 99 -25.73 2.75 7.22
N ASN A 100 -26.14 1.53 7.60
CA ASN A 100 -25.27 0.36 7.66
C ASN A 100 -25.32 -0.42 6.34
N PHE A 101 -24.32 -0.22 5.49
CA PHE A 101 -24.26 -0.82 4.15
C PHE A 101 -23.29 -2.01 4.10
N GLU A 102 -23.63 -3.10 4.77
CA GLU A 102 -22.75 -4.29 4.96
C GLU A 102 -22.22 -4.90 3.65
N GLU A 103 -23.05 -4.96 2.59
CA GLU A 103 -22.62 -5.44 1.26
C GLU A 103 -21.59 -4.51 0.62
N ALA A 104 -21.77 -3.19 0.77
CA ALA A 104 -20.83 -2.20 0.24
C ALA A 104 -19.51 -2.22 1.01
N GLU A 105 -19.57 -2.40 2.33
CA GLU A 105 -18.40 -2.59 3.19
C GLU A 105 -17.61 -3.82 2.75
N THR A 106 -18.26 -4.99 2.62
CA THR A 106 -17.64 -6.23 2.16
C THR A 106 -16.93 -6.06 0.81
N ASN A 107 -17.59 -5.40 -0.15
CA ASN A 107 -17.00 -5.14 -1.46
C ASN A 107 -15.76 -4.21 -1.36
N ILE A 108 -15.86 -3.12 -0.59
CA ILE A 108 -14.74 -2.17 -0.43
C ILE A 108 -13.58 -2.81 0.31
N GLU A 109 -13.83 -3.63 1.34
CA GLU A 109 -12.78 -4.38 2.05
C GLU A 109 -12.01 -5.30 1.10
N PHE A 110 -12.72 -6.05 0.24
CA PHE A 110 -12.10 -6.86 -0.79
C PHE A 110 -11.22 -6.02 -1.73
N ILE A 111 -11.74 -4.88 -2.21
CA ILE A 111 -10.99 -3.98 -3.09
C ILE A 111 -9.73 -3.45 -2.39
N MET A 112 -9.84 -3.08 -1.11
CA MET A 112 -8.73 -2.61 -0.29
C MET A 112 -7.65 -3.69 -0.13
N GLU A 113 -8.06 -4.93 0.16
CA GLU A 113 -7.17 -6.07 0.28
C GLU A 113 -6.45 -6.37 -1.03
N ALA A 114 -7.18 -6.39 -2.15
CA ALA A 114 -6.60 -6.58 -3.48
C ALA A 114 -5.58 -5.47 -3.83
N ILE A 115 -5.87 -4.21 -3.52
CA ILE A 115 -4.92 -3.10 -3.73
C ILE A 115 -3.66 -3.27 -2.87
N ARG A 116 -3.81 -3.64 -1.59
CA ARG A 116 -2.66 -3.92 -0.71
C ARG A 116 -1.82 -5.06 -1.27
N SER A 117 -2.47 -6.14 -1.69
CA SER A 117 -1.81 -7.31 -2.29
C SER A 117 -1.01 -6.93 -3.54
N ILE A 118 -1.59 -6.16 -4.47
CA ILE A 118 -0.91 -5.66 -5.67
C ILE A 118 0.30 -4.78 -5.31
N ARG A 119 0.15 -3.88 -4.31
CA ARG A 119 1.24 -3.03 -3.84
C ARG A 119 2.37 -3.83 -3.20
N ASN A 120 2.05 -4.88 -2.45
CA ASN A 120 3.03 -5.77 -1.84
C ASN A 120 3.83 -6.55 -2.90
N ILE A 121 3.16 -7.14 -3.90
CA ILE A 121 3.84 -7.79 -5.03
C ILE A 121 4.82 -6.82 -5.68
N ARG A 122 4.40 -5.58 -5.94
CA ARG A 122 5.26 -4.54 -6.53
C ARG A 122 6.46 -4.22 -5.65
N ALA A 123 6.27 -4.10 -4.33
CA ALA A 123 7.34 -3.81 -3.39
C ALA A 123 8.37 -4.96 -3.32
N GLU A 124 7.91 -6.20 -3.26
CA GLU A 124 8.77 -7.40 -3.29
C GLU A 124 9.60 -7.48 -4.58
N MET A 125 9.01 -7.06 -5.69
CA MET A 125 9.68 -7.00 -7.00
C MET A 125 10.47 -5.71 -7.22
N ASN A 126 10.56 -4.83 -6.21
CA ASN A 126 11.26 -3.55 -6.25
C ASN A 126 10.81 -2.63 -7.41
N VAL A 127 9.51 -2.65 -7.71
CA VAL A 127 8.88 -1.87 -8.78
C VAL A 127 8.39 -0.54 -8.23
N LEU A 128 8.67 0.55 -8.95
CA LEU A 128 8.17 1.87 -8.59
C LEU A 128 6.62 1.90 -8.59
N PRO A 129 5.98 2.49 -7.57
CA PRO A 129 4.51 2.55 -7.50
C PRO A 129 3.85 3.22 -8.70
N SER A 130 4.53 4.16 -9.36
CA SER A 130 4.05 4.90 -10.53
C SER A 130 4.08 4.10 -11.84
N LYS A 131 4.75 2.94 -11.86
CA LYS A 131 4.83 2.11 -13.06
C LYS A 131 3.46 1.47 -13.33
N LYS A 132 2.98 1.60 -14.56
CA LYS A 132 1.71 1.00 -14.98
C LYS A 132 1.87 -0.52 -15.15
N ALA A 133 0.85 -1.28 -14.76
CA ALA A 133 0.82 -2.72 -14.98
C ALA A 133 -0.59 -3.21 -15.26
N ARG A 134 -0.73 -4.37 -15.88
CA ARG A 134 -2.00 -5.09 -15.95
C ARG A 134 -2.13 -6.00 -14.73
N ALA A 135 -3.37 -6.24 -14.31
CA ALA A 135 -3.68 -7.22 -13.27
C ALA A 135 -4.63 -8.26 -13.83
N ILE A 136 -4.32 -9.53 -13.57
CA ILE A 136 -5.15 -10.67 -13.95
C ILE A 136 -5.70 -11.29 -12.66
N PHE A 137 -7.01 -11.48 -12.59
CA PHE A 137 -7.70 -12.05 -11.45
C PHE A 137 -8.33 -13.39 -11.82
N ILE A 138 -8.24 -14.36 -10.90
CA ILE A 138 -8.96 -15.64 -10.97
C ILE A 138 -9.89 -15.73 -9.77
N PRO A 139 -11.17 -15.31 -9.94
CA PRO A 139 -12.14 -15.36 -8.85
C PRO A 139 -12.57 -16.82 -8.59
N SER A 140 -12.66 -17.18 -7.31
CA SER A 140 -13.15 -18.50 -6.87
C SER A 140 -14.68 -18.58 -6.85
N LYS A 141 -15.38 -17.43 -6.88
CA LYS A 141 -16.84 -17.31 -6.82
C LYS A 141 -17.34 -16.19 -7.73
N SER A 142 -18.60 -16.28 -8.18
CA SER A 142 -19.23 -15.27 -9.04
C SER A 142 -19.40 -13.90 -8.38
N GLU A 143 -19.61 -13.86 -7.07
CA GLU A 143 -19.73 -12.62 -6.29
C GLU A 143 -18.42 -11.82 -6.32
N VAL A 144 -17.29 -12.49 -6.11
CA VAL A 144 -15.96 -11.87 -6.13
C VAL A 144 -15.65 -11.27 -7.51
N LYS A 145 -16.13 -11.91 -8.58
CA LYS A 145 -16.03 -11.34 -9.93
C LYS A 145 -16.69 -9.96 -10.02
N LEU A 146 -17.89 -9.79 -9.44
CA LEU A 146 -18.59 -8.50 -9.43
C LEU A 146 -17.83 -7.46 -8.62
N PHE A 147 -17.22 -7.85 -7.49
CA PHE A 147 -16.38 -6.96 -6.69
C PHE A 147 -15.18 -6.45 -7.50
N ILE A 148 -14.46 -7.36 -8.18
CA ILE A 148 -13.33 -7.01 -9.05
C ILE A 148 -13.77 -6.04 -10.16
N GLU A 149 -14.89 -6.32 -10.84
CA GLU A 149 -15.42 -5.48 -11.91
C GLU A 149 -15.78 -4.07 -11.39
N SER A 150 -16.44 -3.99 -10.25
CA SER A 150 -16.77 -2.70 -9.60
C SER A 150 -15.52 -1.94 -9.14
N GLY A 151 -14.45 -2.69 -8.80
CA GLY A 151 -13.18 -2.18 -8.30
C GLY A 151 -12.25 -1.58 -9.35
N ALA A 152 -12.52 -1.78 -10.65
CA ALA A 152 -11.59 -1.46 -11.74
C ALA A 152 -11.03 -0.03 -11.70
N LYS A 153 -11.89 0.96 -11.41
CA LYS A 153 -11.46 2.36 -11.28
C LYS A 153 -10.50 2.58 -10.10
N TYR A 154 -10.76 1.92 -8.97
CA TYR A 154 -9.91 2.02 -7.79
C TYR A 154 -8.55 1.34 -8.00
N PHE A 155 -8.52 0.18 -8.68
CA PHE A 155 -7.25 -0.46 -9.06
C PHE A 155 -6.42 0.45 -9.97
N ALA A 156 -7.07 1.14 -10.92
CA ALA A 156 -6.39 2.08 -11.79
C ALA A 156 -5.77 3.26 -11.02
N THR A 157 -6.50 3.86 -10.10
CA THR A 157 -6.04 5.08 -9.40
C THR A 157 -5.12 4.79 -8.22
N LEU A 158 -5.37 3.71 -7.49
CA LEU A 158 -4.67 3.41 -6.23
C LEU A 158 -3.54 2.38 -6.42
N ALA A 159 -3.56 1.58 -7.48
CA ALA A 159 -2.55 0.55 -7.74
C ALA A 159 -1.89 0.68 -9.13
N ASN A 160 -2.18 1.77 -9.87
CA ASN A 160 -1.67 2.03 -11.23
C ASN A 160 -1.88 0.86 -12.19
N ILE A 161 -3.07 0.23 -12.09
CA ILE A 161 -3.47 -0.85 -12.98
C ILE A 161 -4.14 -0.30 -14.24
N THR A 162 -3.57 -0.59 -15.42
CA THR A 162 -4.10 -0.10 -16.70
C THR A 162 -5.21 -0.98 -17.26
N GLU A 163 -5.23 -2.25 -16.89
CA GLU A 163 -6.18 -3.23 -17.36
C GLU A 163 -6.44 -4.26 -16.26
N VAL A 164 -7.71 -4.56 -16.04
CA VAL A 164 -8.16 -5.62 -15.14
C VAL A 164 -8.72 -6.73 -16.02
N LYS A 165 -8.01 -7.85 -16.09
CA LYS A 165 -8.44 -9.05 -16.81
C LYS A 165 -8.97 -10.06 -15.81
N ILE A 166 -10.14 -10.62 -16.06
CA ILE A 166 -10.70 -11.71 -15.26
C ILE A 166 -10.67 -12.97 -16.11
N VAL A 167 -10.05 -14.02 -15.61
CA VAL A 167 -9.94 -15.32 -16.28
C VAL A 167 -10.44 -16.44 -15.35
N ASN A 168 -10.86 -17.56 -15.93
CA ASN A 168 -11.34 -18.71 -15.17
C ASN A 168 -10.30 -19.84 -15.08
N ASP A 169 -9.26 -19.80 -15.91
CA ASP A 169 -8.24 -20.82 -16.00
C ASP A 169 -6.84 -20.20 -15.92
N LYS A 170 -5.93 -20.87 -15.20
CA LYS A 170 -4.53 -20.45 -15.06
C LYS A 170 -3.77 -20.47 -16.38
N VAL A 171 -4.21 -21.25 -17.37
CA VAL A 171 -3.60 -21.28 -18.70
C VAL A 171 -3.65 -19.90 -19.39
N GLU A 172 -4.63 -19.05 -19.04
CA GLU A 172 -4.82 -17.72 -19.64
C GLU A 172 -3.97 -16.59 -19.00
N ILE A 173 -3.23 -16.90 -17.93
CA ILE A 173 -2.36 -15.94 -17.23
C ILE A 173 -1.12 -15.61 -18.08
N GLY A 174 -0.64 -16.60 -18.86
CA GLY A 174 0.68 -16.57 -19.49
C GLY A 174 1.79 -17.02 -18.54
N GLU A 175 2.98 -17.20 -19.09
CA GLU A 175 4.19 -17.51 -18.31
C GLU A 175 4.76 -16.20 -17.69
N ASP A 176 5.53 -16.34 -16.61
CA ASP A 176 6.24 -15.22 -15.95
C ASP A 176 5.36 -14.13 -15.32
N THR A 177 4.65 -14.51 -14.25
CA THR A 177 3.88 -13.58 -13.43
C THR A 177 4.33 -13.62 -11.96
N ALA A 178 4.20 -12.50 -11.28
CA ALA A 178 4.21 -12.47 -9.82
C ALA A 178 2.77 -12.63 -9.33
N SER A 179 2.57 -13.36 -8.24
CA SER A 179 1.23 -13.73 -7.78
C SER A 179 1.04 -13.52 -6.28
N SER A 180 -0.23 -13.37 -5.88
CA SER A 180 -0.65 -13.39 -4.49
C SER A 180 -2.08 -13.93 -4.42
N VAL A 181 -2.45 -14.45 -3.25
CA VAL A 181 -3.79 -15.00 -3.00
C VAL A 181 -4.41 -14.22 -1.85
N ILE A 182 -5.65 -13.81 -2.05
CA ILE A 182 -6.50 -13.21 -1.02
C ILE A 182 -7.80 -14.02 -0.95
N ASP A 183 -8.67 -13.74 0.03
CA ASP A 183 -9.92 -14.50 0.11
C ASP A 183 -10.75 -14.38 -1.17
N GLY A 184 -11.15 -15.52 -1.72
CA GLY A 184 -11.98 -15.60 -2.91
C GLY A 184 -11.32 -15.26 -4.25
N THR A 185 -10.04 -14.88 -4.34
CA THR A 185 -9.37 -14.66 -5.64
C THR A 185 -7.86 -14.85 -5.62
N GLU A 186 -7.30 -15.22 -6.77
CA GLU A 186 -5.87 -15.15 -7.04
C GLU A 186 -5.56 -13.94 -7.92
N ILE A 187 -4.48 -13.22 -7.62
CA ILE A 187 -4.06 -12.01 -8.30
C ILE A 187 -2.70 -12.24 -8.94
N TYR A 188 -2.58 -11.90 -10.23
CA TYR A 188 -1.36 -12.05 -11.01
C TYR A 188 -0.98 -10.73 -11.70
N LEU A 189 0.31 -10.38 -11.63
CA LEU A 189 0.90 -9.26 -12.35
C LEU A 189 1.95 -9.78 -13.34
N PRO A 190 1.80 -9.53 -14.65
CA PRO A 190 2.82 -9.88 -15.65
C PRO A 190 4.16 -9.23 -15.37
N LEU A 191 5.24 -10.02 -15.31
CA LEU A 191 6.58 -9.50 -15.00
C LEU A 191 7.08 -8.50 -16.06
N ALA A 192 6.69 -8.69 -17.33
CA ALA A 192 6.99 -7.77 -18.43
C ALA A 192 6.47 -6.35 -18.19
N ASP A 193 5.35 -6.21 -17.47
CA ASP A 193 4.80 -4.90 -17.13
C ASP A 193 5.52 -4.28 -15.92
N LEU A 194 6.11 -5.11 -15.06
CA LEU A 194 6.71 -4.72 -13.79
C LEU A 194 8.20 -4.38 -13.91
N ILE A 195 8.96 -5.15 -14.66
CA ILE A 195 10.42 -5.03 -14.76
C ILE A 195 10.77 -4.43 -16.12
N ASP A 196 11.66 -3.45 -16.13
CA ASP A 196 12.36 -3.07 -17.36
C ASP A 196 13.62 -3.94 -17.37
N PHE A 197 13.55 -5.08 -18.07
CA PHE A 197 14.60 -6.09 -18.03
C PHE A 197 15.96 -5.51 -18.46
N GLU A 198 15.98 -4.63 -19.46
CA GLU A 198 17.20 -3.96 -19.90
C GLU A 198 17.78 -3.07 -18.80
N LYS A 199 16.96 -2.22 -18.18
CA LYS A 199 17.44 -1.35 -17.08
C LYS A 199 17.83 -2.13 -15.83
N GLU A 200 17.12 -3.21 -15.52
CA GLU A 200 17.42 -4.02 -14.34
C GLU A 200 18.70 -4.84 -14.54
N ILE A 201 18.92 -5.39 -15.74
CA ILE A 201 20.20 -5.98 -16.14
C ILE A 201 21.31 -4.94 -16.04
N GLU A 202 21.13 -3.73 -16.59
CA GLU A 202 22.13 -2.65 -16.51
C GLU A 202 22.45 -2.27 -15.05
N ARG A 203 21.43 -2.21 -14.18
CA ARG A 203 21.58 -1.92 -12.75
C ARG A 203 22.37 -3.03 -12.04
N LEU A 204 22.01 -4.29 -12.28
CA LEU A 204 22.68 -5.44 -11.70
C LEU A 204 24.12 -5.60 -12.24
N GLU A 205 24.37 -5.29 -13.51
CA GLU A 205 25.73 -5.28 -14.08
C GLU A 205 26.61 -4.18 -13.48
N LYS A 206 26.05 -2.98 -13.24
CA LYS A 206 26.74 -1.91 -12.49
C LYS A 206 27.04 -2.33 -11.05
N GLU A 207 26.09 -2.96 -10.37
CA GLU A 207 26.26 -3.45 -9.00
C GLU A 207 27.29 -4.58 -8.93
N LYS A 208 27.27 -5.50 -9.91
CA LYS A 208 28.30 -6.54 -10.08
C LYS A 208 29.68 -5.91 -10.23
N SER A 209 29.83 -4.94 -11.13
CA SER A 209 31.11 -4.24 -11.32
C SER A 209 31.62 -3.55 -10.05
N ARG A 210 30.70 -2.93 -9.28
CA ARG A 210 31.01 -2.33 -7.97
C ARG A 210 31.50 -3.39 -6.97
N LEU A 211 30.78 -4.50 -6.83
CA LEU A 211 31.12 -5.60 -5.92
C LEU A 211 32.43 -6.30 -6.33
N GLU A 212 32.73 -6.43 -7.62
CA GLU A 212 34.01 -6.96 -8.12
C GLU A 212 35.18 -6.07 -7.67
N GLY A 213 35.00 -4.74 -7.77
CA GLY A 213 35.98 -3.76 -7.30
C GLY A 213 36.24 -3.84 -5.79
N GLU A 214 35.18 -3.93 -4.99
CA GLU A 214 35.26 -4.07 -3.53
C GLU A 214 35.89 -5.41 -3.12
N LEU A 215 35.49 -6.53 -3.74
CA LEU A 215 36.11 -7.85 -3.52
C LEU A 215 37.60 -7.84 -3.86
N LYS A 216 38.01 -7.16 -4.95
CA LYS A 216 39.42 -7.04 -5.31
C LYS A 216 40.21 -6.25 -4.27
N ARG A 217 39.64 -5.17 -3.72
CA ARG A 217 40.25 -4.37 -2.64
C ARG A 217 40.42 -5.19 -1.36
N VAL A 218 39.36 -5.85 -0.91
CA VAL A 218 39.36 -6.63 0.34
C VAL A 218 40.29 -7.84 0.22
N LYS A 219 40.21 -8.61 -0.87
CA LYS A 219 41.16 -9.71 -1.14
C LYS A 219 42.60 -9.22 -1.23
N GLY A 220 42.83 -8.05 -1.84
CA GLY A 220 44.16 -7.43 -1.92
C GLY A 220 44.74 -7.09 -0.53
N LYS A 221 43.92 -6.56 0.39
CA LYS A 221 44.33 -6.31 1.78
C LYS A 221 44.61 -7.61 2.52
N LEU A 222 43.71 -8.59 2.41
CA LEU A 222 43.82 -9.88 3.11
C LEU A 222 44.93 -10.79 2.56
N ASN A 223 45.38 -10.60 1.31
CA ASN A 223 46.54 -11.30 0.75
C ASN A 223 47.88 -10.61 1.07
N ASN A 224 47.86 -9.38 1.61
CA ASN A 224 49.08 -8.67 1.96
C ASN A 224 49.56 -9.12 3.35
N GLU A 225 50.62 -9.95 3.37
CA GLU A 225 51.21 -10.46 4.60
C GLU A 225 51.62 -9.35 5.59
N LYS A 226 52.01 -8.16 5.10
CA LYS A 226 52.32 -7.00 5.97
C LYS A 226 51.08 -6.41 6.61
N PHE A 227 49.91 -6.53 5.99
CA PHE A 227 48.64 -6.07 6.56
C PHE A 227 48.16 -7.06 7.62
N ILE A 228 48.19 -8.36 7.33
CA ILE A 228 47.79 -9.40 8.29
C ILE A 228 48.67 -9.39 9.54
N SER A 229 49.98 -9.18 9.38
CA SER A 229 50.94 -9.22 10.48
C SER A 229 51.04 -7.92 11.29
N LYS A 230 50.64 -6.75 10.75
CA LYS A 230 50.76 -5.45 11.44
C LYS A 230 49.44 -4.78 11.79
N ALA A 231 48.34 -5.14 11.16
CA ALA A 231 47.05 -4.55 11.48
C ALA A 231 46.49 -5.15 12.78
N PRO A 232 45.76 -4.36 13.58
CA PRO A 232 45.02 -4.90 14.73
C PRO A 232 44.07 -6.02 14.33
N GLU A 233 43.91 -7.03 15.20
CA GLU A 233 43.07 -8.20 14.94
C GLU A 233 41.60 -7.81 14.65
N SER A 234 41.09 -6.77 15.30
CA SER A 234 39.76 -6.21 15.04
C SER A 234 39.60 -5.74 13.59
N VAL A 235 40.61 -5.09 13.02
CA VAL A 235 40.60 -4.57 11.64
C VAL A 235 40.71 -5.71 10.63
N VAL A 236 41.48 -6.75 10.93
CA VAL A 236 41.60 -7.94 10.07
C VAL A 236 40.28 -8.73 10.06
N ASN A 237 39.62 -8.88 11.20
CA ASN A 237 38.32 -9.54 11.29
C ASN A 237 37.22 -8.74 10.57
N GLU A 238 37.21 -7.41 10.69
CA GLU A 238 36.27 -6.56 9.97
C GLU A 238 36.42 -6.69 8.44
N GLU A 239 37.66 -6.79 7.93
CA GLU A 239 37.89 -7.03 6.50
C GLU A 239 37.48 -8.45 6.06
N LYS A 240 37.63 -9.48 6.93
CA LYS A 240 37.12 -10.83 6.65
C LYS A 240 35.59 -10.88 6.61
N GLU A 241 34.91 -10.18 7.52
CA GLU A 241 33.45 -10.06 7.51
C GLU A 241 32.96 -9.32 6.26
N LYS A 242 33.64 -8.23 5.87
CA LYS A 242 33.36 -7.53 4.60
C LYS A 242 33.52 -8.44 3.40
N LEU A 243 34.57 -9.28 3.37
CA LEU A 243 34.78 -10.26 2.31
C LEU A 243 33.58 -11.20 2.17
N GLN A 244 33.17 -11.84 3.27
CA GLN A 244 32.03 -12.77 3.27
C GLN A 244 30.73 -12.08 2.85
N LYS A 245 30.47 -10.87 3.38
CA LYS A 245 29.28 -10.09 3.02
C LYS A 245 29.24 -9.77 1.53
N TYR A 246 30.35 -9.30 0.96
CA TYR A 246 30.41 -8.98 -0.47
C TYR A 246 30.36 -10.23 -1.36
N GLN A 247 30.86 -11.38 -0.91
CA GLN A 247 30.72 -12.65 -1.64
C GLN A 247 29.25 -13.09 -1.70
N LEU A 248 28.55 -13.08 -0.56
CA LEU A 248 27.12 -13.43 -0.51
C LEU A 248 26.26 -12.47 -1.35
N MET A 249 26.59 -11.17 -1.34
CA MET A 249 25.92 -10.18 -2.21
C MET A 249 26.21 -10.43 -3.68
N MET A 250 27.45 -10.77 -4.04
CA MET A 250 27.84 -11.07 -5.43
C MET A 250 27.11 -12.31 -5.95
N GLU A 251 27.05 -13.38 -5.17
CA GLU A 251 26.34 -14.61 -5.55
C GLU A 251 24.88 -14.32 -5.89
N LYS A 252 24.19 -13.58 -5.02
CA LYS A 252 22.79 -13.18 -5.26
C LYS A 252 22.63 -12.32 -6.52
N VAL A 253 23.57 -11.40 -6.78
CA VAL A 253 23.53 -10.55 -7.99
C VAL A 253 23.76 -11.37 -9.26
N VAL A 254 24.70 -12.31 -9.25
CA VAL A 254 24.99 -13.19 -10.40
C VAL A 254 23.83 -14.13 -10.68
N GLU A 255 23.29 -14.78 -9.65
CA GLU A 255 22.12 -15.67 -9.77
C GLU A 255 20.92 -14.92 -10.37
N ARG A 256 20.65 -13.71 -9.87
CA ARG A 256 19.58 -12.84 -10.40
C ARG A 256 19.82 -12.45 -11.86
N LEU A 257 21.07 -12.15 -12.25
CA LEU A 257 21.43 -11.81 -13.63
C LEU A 257 21.27 -12.98 -14.58
N GLU A 258 21.61 -14.21 -14.17
CA GLU A 258 21.43 -15.42 -14.98
C GLU A 258 19.94 -15.68 -15.21
N GLN A 259 19.13 -15.65 -14.16
CA GLN A 259 17.67 -15.79 -14.24
C GLN A 259 17.00 -14.73 -15.14
N MET A 260 17.58 -13.53 -15.23
CA MET A 260 17.06 -12.45 -16.09
C MET A 260 17.52 -12.54 -17.55
N LYS A 261 18.66 -13.18 -17.83
CA LYS A 261 19.18 -13.33 -19.20
C LYS A 261 18.60 -14.54 -19.93
N GLU A 262 18.02 -15.49 -19.19
CA GLU A 262 17.27 -16.62 -19.75
C GLU A 262 15.83 -16.25 -20.17
N LYS A 263 15.36 -15.04 -19.81
CA LYS A 263 14.03 -14.50 -20.12
C LYS A 263 14.11 -13.41 -21.18
#